data_AF-A0A9E3R3S9-F1
#
_entry.id   AF-A0A9E3R3S9-F1
#
_cell.length_a   1.000
_cell.length_b   1.000
_cell.length_c   1.000
_cell.angle_alpha   90.00
_cell.angle_beta   90.00
_cell.angle_gamma   90.00
#
_symmetry.space_group_name_H-M   'P 1'
#
loop_
_entity.id
_entity.type
_entity.pdbx_description
1 polymer ?
#
loop_
_entity_poly.entity_id
_entity_poly.type
_entity_poly.pdbx_seq_one_letter_code
_entity_poly.pdbx_strand_id
1 'polypeptide(L)'
;MYQQIARATTLVALVAATAVAQQADTRPTVAVLPFTNSAIGQNNADLQALSKGIADLLLTELSQNPGIRVVERENIANVIREQGLAADGRVDEATAVRAGRLLGAKHMVTGTFITDNRGTMVLTLKSIDSETGIVEWSHTGRGKTESFFELVSQVAAAANSGLKLPALTPQVRQTGEARTEERKKIPFQAVMMYSRAISAQDNGKKEEAIELFSQTIQRFPTFSDAVAACERLEGGARCRPTGG
;
A
#
# COMPACT_ATOMS: atom_id res chain seq x y z
N MET A 1 -58.33 46.16 -47.51
CA MET A 1 -58.88 44.80 -47.70
C MET A 1 -57.70 43.83 -47.70
N TYR A 2 -57.58 42.98 -46.66
CA TYR A 2 -56.61 41.87 -46.44
C TYR A 2 -55.10 42.21 -46.51
N GLN A 3 -54.37 42.50 -45.42
CA GLN A 3 -53.85 41.57 -44.39
C GLN A 3 -53.60 40.13 -44.85
N GLN A 4 -52.32 39.74 -44.96
CA GLN A 4 -51.82 38.41 -44.57
C GLN A 4 -50.46 38.55 -43.88
N ILE A 5 -50.34 37.84 -42.75
CA ILE A 5 -49.37 38.01 -41.68
C ILE A 5 -48.37 36.85 -41.75
N ALA A 6 -47.13 37.16 -41.39
CA ALA A 6 -46.00 36.27 -41.21
C ALA A 6 -46.32 34.99 -40.43
N ARG A 7 -45.69 33.88 -40.83
CA ARG A 7 -45.38 32.76 -39.94
C ARG A 7 -43.96 32.27 -40.24
N ALA A 8 -42.99 32.95 -39.65
CA ALA A 8 -41.65 32.41 -39.48
C ALA A 8 -41.70 31.44 -38.29
N THR A 9 -41.69 30.14 -38.57
CA THR A 9 -41.60 29.08 -37.57
C THR A 9 -40.18 29.03 -37.03
N THR A 10 -39.95 29.65 -35.88
CA THR A 10 -38.70 29.51 -35.12
C THR A 10 -38.73 28.18 -34.38
N LEU A 11 -37.95 27.20 -34.85
CA LEU A 11 -37.63 25.98 -34.09
C LEU A 11 -36.68 26.36 -32.96
N VAL A 12 -37.17 26.40 -31.72
CA VAL A 12 -36.33 26.45 -30.52
C VAL A 12 -35.93 25.01 -30.20
N ALA A 13 -34.69 24.65 -30.53
CA ALA A 13 -34.09 23.39 -30.10
C ALA A 13 -33.68 23.51 -28.63
N LEU A 14 -34.39 22.80 -27.75
CA LEU A 14 -34.08 22.70 -26.34
C LEU A 14 -32.87 21.78 -26.16
N VAL A 15 -31.67 22.33 -26.01
CA VAL A 15 -30.47 21.57 -25.63
C VAL A 15 -30.57 21.27 -24.13
N ALA A 16 -31.12 20.11 -23.79
CA ALA A 16 -31.04 19.58 -22.43
C ALA A 16 -29.61 19.09 -22.17
N ALA A 17 -28.78 19.95 -21.56
CA ALA A 17 -27.48 19.55 -21.05
C ALA A 17 -27.70 18.62 -19.84
N THR A 18 -27.60 17.31 -20.05
CA THR A 18 -27.47 16.35 -18.97
C THR A 18 -26.11 16.53 -18.32
N ALA A 19 -26.05 17.38 -17.29
CA ALA A 19 -24.91 17.42 -16.39
C ALA A 19 -24.86 16.08 -15.65
N VAL A 20 -23.98 15.18 -16.11
CA VAL A 20 -23.63 13.97 -15.36
C VAL A 20 -22.89 14.47 -14.11
N ALA A 21 -23.60 14.54 -12.98
CA ALA A 21 -22.99 14.84 -11.70
C ALA A 21 -21.98 13.73 -11.41
N GLN A 22 -20.70 14.05 -11.57
CA GLN A 22 -19.61 13.14 -11.25
C GLN A 22 -19.60 12.99 -9.73
N GLN A 23 -20.24 11.92 -9.25
CA GLN A 23 -20.37 11.64 -7.82
C GLN A 23 -18.97 11.57 -7.22
N ALA A 24 -18.70 12.47 -6.25
CA ALA A 24 -17.42 12.52 -5.59
C ALA A 24 -17.13 11.15 -4.94
N ASP A 25 -15.92 10.63 -5.15
CA ASP A 25 -15.49 9.38 -4.54
C ASP A 25 -15.32 9.59 -3.03
N THR A 26 -16.22 9.04 -2.24
CA THR A 26 -16.27 9.20 -0.77
C THR A 26 -15.54 8.11 -0.01
N ARG A 27 -14.87 7.18 -0.71
CA ARG A 27 -14.13 6.09 -0.06
C ARG A 27 -13.00 6.66 0.80
N PRO A 28 -12.80 6.14 2.03
CA PRO A 28 -11.70 6.58 2.88
C PRO A 28 -10.36 6.23 2.21
N THR A 29 -9.42 7.18 2.28
CA THR A 29 -8.07 7.00 1.77
C THR A 29 -7.15 6.56 2.90
N VAL A 30 -6.42 5.47 2.68
CA VAL A 30 -5.45 4.88 3.61
C VAL A 30 -4.05 4.98 3.01
N ALA A 31 -3.08 5.40 3.80
CA ALA A 31 -1.67 5.36 3.43
C ALA A 31 -0.89 4.52 4.45
N VAL A 32 0.04 3.70 3.98
CA VAL A 32 0.88 2.87 4.82
C VAL A 32 2.32 3.39 4.75
N LEU A 33 2.80 3.90 5.87
CA LEU A 33 4.15 4.42 6.02
C LEU A 33 5.15 3.27 6.30
N PRO A 34 6.44 3.46 5.99
CA PRO A 34 7.48 2.52 6.39
C PRO A 34 7.45 2.25 7.90
N PHE A 35 7.59 0.97 8.28
CA PHE A 35 7.57 0.58 9.69
C PHE A 35 8.92 0.83 10.35
N THR A 36 8.92 1.15 11.64
CA THR A 36 10.18 1.33 12.39
C THR A 36 10.73 -0.02 12.84
N ASN A 37 11.93 -0.36 12.38
CA ASN A 37 12.68 -1.49 12.91
C ASN A 37 13.11 -1.21 14.35
N SER A 38 12.62 -2.02 15.28
CA SER A 38 12.93 -1.93 16.72
C SER A 38 13.79 -3.11 17.20
N ALA A 39 14.37 -3.89 16.28
CA ALA A 39 15.27 -4.97 16.63
C ALA A 39 16.58 -4.42 17.23
N ILE A 40 17.07 -5.09 18.27
CA ILE A 40 18.33 -4.76 18.96
C ILE A 40 19.31 -5.90 18.67
N GLY A 41 20.50 -5.59 18.15
CA GLY A 41 21.56 -6.58 17.90
C GLY A 41 22.22 -6.49 16.52
N GLN A 42 23.14 -7.41 16.24
CA GLN A 42 24.00 -7.40 15.04
C GLN A 42 23.22 -7.49 13.71
N ASN A 43 22.04 -8.13 13.70
CA ASN A 43 21.23 -8.32 12.49
C ASN A 43 20.26 -7.15 12.22
N ASN A 44 20.34 -6.05 12.98
CA ASN A 44 19.42 -4.91 12.84
C ASN A 44 19.52 -4.26 11.44
N ALA A 45 20.74 -4.09 10.92
CA ALA A 45 20.95 -3.49 9.61
C ALA A 45 20.32 -4.34 8.48
N ASP A 46 20.41 -5.66 8.58
CA ASP A 46 19.85 -6.58 7.58
C ASP A 46 18.31 -6.50 7.54
N LEU A 47 17.69 -6.25 8.69
CA LEU A 47 16.25 -6.10 8.83
C LEU A 47 15.74 -4.73 8.42
N GLN A 48 16.61 -3.73 8.23
CA GLN A 48 16.16 -2.37 7.93
C GLN A 48 15.32 -2.28 6.66
N ALA A 49 15.66 -3.07 5.63
CA ALA A 49 14.88 -3.12 4.39
C ALA A 49 13.44 -3.61 4.61
N LEU A 50 13.22 -4.48 5.60
CA LEU A 50 11.92 -5.05 5.94
C LEU A 50 10.90 -3.99 6.36
N SER A 51 11.36 -2.84 6.86
CA SER A 51 10.55 -1.64 7.11
C SER A 51 9.61 -1.31 5.94
N LYS A 52 10.18 -1.23 4.73
CA LYS A 52 9.45 -0.88 3.52
C LYS A 52 8.69 -2.07 2.94
N GLY A 53 9.25 -3.28 3.07
CA GLY A 53 8.60 -4.52 2.63
C GLY A 53 7.31 -4.83 3.41
N ILE A 54 7.30 -4.67 4.73
CA ILE A 54 6.07 -4.82 5.55
C ILE A 54 5.03 -3.79 5.12
N ALA A 55 5.42 -2.54 4.96
CA ALA A 55 4.51 -1.47 4.54
C ALA A 55 3.85 -1.79 3.20
N ASP A 56 4.65 -2.22 2.22
CA ASP A 56 4.17 -2.55 0.89
C ASP A 56 3.28 -3.81 0.84
N LEU A 57 3.65 -4.87 1.55
CA LEU A 57 2.84 -6.08 1.62
C LEU A 57 1.53 -5.85 2.40
N LEU A 58 1.56 -5.03 3.44
CA LEU A 58 0.34 -4.60 4.15
C LEU A 58 -0.54 -3.72 3.26
N LEU A 59 0.03 -2.78 2.51
CA LEU A 59 -0.71 -1.98 1.53
C LEU A 59 -1.37 -2.87 0.48
N THR A 60 -0.68 -3.93 0.04
CA THR A 60 -1.20 -4.94 -0.89
C THR A 60 -2.39 -5.73 -0.31
N GLU A 61 -2.37 -6.06 0.99
CA GLU A 61 -3.52 -6.68 1.65
C GLU A 61 -4.71 -5.71 1.75
N LEU A 62 -4.45 -4.46 2.15
CA LEU A 62 -5.49 -3.45 2.31
C LEU A 62 -6.13 -3.05 0.97
N SER A 63 -5.35 -3.00 -0.11
CA SER A 63 -5.84 -2.65 -1.46
C SER A 63 -6.82 -3.66 -2.04
N GLN A 64 -6.93 -4.86 -1.45
CA GLN A 64 -7.97 -5.82 -1.81
C GLN A 64 -9.38 -5.31 -1.46
N ASN A 65 -9.51 -4.35 -0.55
CA ASN A 65 -10.79 -3.75 -0.21
C ASN A 65 -11.21 -2.72 -1.29
N PRO A 66 -12.21 -3.01 -2.14
CA PRO A 66 -12.65 -2.06 -3.17
C PRO A 66 -13.33 -0.82 -2.58
N GLY A 67 -13.74 -0.89 -1.29
CA GLY A 67 -14.38 0.18 -0.56
C GLY A 67 -13.42 1.24 -0.02
N ILE A 68 -12.10 1.09 -0.19
CA ILE A 68 -11.12 2.09 0.21
C ILE A 68 -10.31 2.59 -0.99
N ARG A 69 -9.63 3.71 -0.79
CA ARG A 69 -8.53 4.16 -1.65
C ARG A 69 -7.23 3.92 -0.90
N VAL A 70 -6.20 3.51 -1.62
CA VAL A 70 -4.86 3.39 -1.07
C VAL A 70 -3.93 4.40 -1.73
N VAL A 71 -2.97 4.92 -0.97
CA VAL A 71 -1.90 5.76 -1.52
C VAL A 71 -0.71 4.87 -1.86
N GLU A 72 -0.29 4.90 -3.13
CA GLU A 72 0.92 4.23 -3.58
C GLU A 72 2.16 4.70 -2.82
N ARG A 73 3.05 3.76 -2.52
CA ARG A 73 4.24 3.99 -1.69
C ARG A 73 5.15 5.08 -2.27
N GLU A 74 5.32 5.12 -3.58
CA GLU A 74 6.16 6.09 -4.27
C GLU A 74 5.65 7.53 -4.06
N ASN A 75 4.33 7.72 -4.06
CA ASN A 75 3.73 9.03 -3.81
C ASN A 75 3.98 9.49 -2.37
N ILE A 76 3.92 8.57 -1.41
CA ILE A 76 4.26 8.85 0.00
C ILE A 76 5.73 9.27 0.10
N ALA A 77 6.64 8.51 -0.50
CA ALA A 77 8.07 8.80 -0.48
C ALA A 77 8.40 10.15 -1.15
N ASN A 78 7.75 10.46 -2.27
CA ASN A 78 7.90 11.74 -2.97
C ASN A 78 7.47 12.91 -2.08
N VAL A 79 6.28 12.86 -1.49
CA VAL A 79 5.78 13.91 -0.60
C VAL A 79 6.70 14.11 0.60
N ILE A 80 7.15 13.03 1.25
CA ILE A 80 8.06 13.11 2.39
C ILE A 80 9.38 13.78 2.00
N ARG A 81 9.94 13.43 0.84
CA ARG A 81 11.21 13.97 0.33
C ARG A 81 11.09 15.43 -0.10
N GLU A 82 10.09 15.77 -0.91
CA GLU A 82 9.87 17.13 -1.42
C GLU A 82 9.62 18.14 -0.30
N GLN A 83 8.95 17.71 0.77
CA GLN A 83 8.61 18.55 1.91
C GLN A 83 9.67 18.52 3.01
N GLY A 84 10.74 17.74 2.84
CA GLY A 84 11.81 17.59 3.84
C GLY A 84 11.30 17.06 5.19
N LEU A 85 10.30 16.18 5.19
CA LEU A 85 9.57 15.78 6.39
C LEU A 85 10.19 14.60 7.14
N ALA A 86 11.15 13.89 6.56
CA ALA A 86 11.84 12.80 7.25
C ALA A 86 13.20 13.28 7.78
N ALA A 87 13.37 13.19 9.10
CA ALA A 87 14.68 13.27 9.75
C ALA A 87 15.26 11.85 9.83
N ASP A 88 16.49 11.66 9.33
CA ASP A 88 17.25 10.40 9.43
C ASP A 88 16.47 9.14 8.95
N GLY A 89 15.55 9.30 8.00
CA GLY A 89 14.73 8.22 7.46
C GLY A 89 13.66 7.68 8.40
N ARG A 90 13.41 8.34 9.54
CA ARG A 90 12.33 8.00 10.47
C ARG A 90 11.11 8.87 10.19
N VAL A 91 9.94 8.25 10.25
CA VAL A 91 8.64 8.92 10.11
C VAL A 91 7.98 8.94 11.48
N ASP A 92 7.91 10.13 12.09
CA ASP A 92 7.17 10.33 13.34
C ASP A 92 5.69 10.67 13.06
N GLU A 93 4.93 10.88 14.12
CA GLU A 93 3.49 11.16 14.02
C GLU A 93 3.20 12.52 13.37
N ALA A 94 4.05 13.53 13.59
CA ALA A 94 3.90 14.85 13.00
C ALA A 94 4.15 14.79 11.47
N THR A 95 5.18 14.06 11.05
CA THR A 95 5.46 13.75 9.64
C THR A 95 4.30 12.99 9.02
N ALA A 96 3.77 11.98 9.69
CA ALA A 96 2.62 11.21 9.20
C ALA A 96 1.40 12.09 8.95
N VAL A 97 1.05 12.96 9.91
CA VAL A 97 -0.07 13.91 9.79
C VAL A 97 0.13 14.86 8.61
N ARG A 98 1.31 15.47 8.50
CA ARG A 98 1.60 16.42 7.43
C ARG A 98 1.60 15.78 6.05
N ALA A 99 2.21 14.60 5.91
CA ALA A 99 2.17 13.82 4.68
C ALA A 99 0.73 13.40 4.34
N GLY A 100 -0.04 12.93 5.31
CA GLY A 100 -1.43 12.51 5.12
C GLY A 100 -2.33 13.63 4.60
N ARG A 101 -2.22 14.85 5.14
CA ARG A 101 -2.95 16.01 4.65
C ARG A 101 -2.63 16.35 3.20
N LEU A 102 -1.36 16.25 2.81
CA LEU A 102 -0.93 16.52 1.43
C LEU A 102 -1.41 15.43 0.45
N LEU A 103 -1.47 14.19 0.92
CA LEU A 103 -1.90 13.03 0.13
C LEU A 103 -3.43 12.84 0.12
N GLY A 104 -4.18 13.61 0.92
CA GLY A 104 -5.60 13.38 1.15
C GLY A 104 -5.89 12.02 1.80
N ALA A 105 -4.92 11.48 2.54
CA ALA A 105 -5.03 10.21 3.26
C ALA A 105 -5.53 10.47 4.67
N LYS A 106 -6.76 10.04 4.96
CA LYS A 106 -7.35 10.18 6.30
C LYS A 106 -6.63 9.29 7.31
N HIS A 107 -6.42 8.02 6.96
CA HIS A 107 -5.84 7.03 7.85
C HIS A 107 -4.37 6.82 7.49
N MET A 108 -3.46 7.28 8.35
CA MET A 108 -2.02 7.07 8.23
C MET A 108 -1.61 5.86 9.08
N VAL A 109 -1.41 4.72 8.44
CA VAL A 109 -0.98 3.49 9.09
C VAL A 109 0.55 3.47 9.17
N THR A 110 1.09 3.26 10.36
CA THR A 110 2.52 3.07 10.61
C THR A 110 2.70 2.11 11.78
N GLY A 111 3.94 1.83 12.17
CA GLY A 111 4.16 0.89 13.25
C GLY A 111 5.61 0.57 13.53
N THR A 112 5.80 -0.46 14.33
CA THR A 112 7.11 -1.02 14.67
C THR A 112 7.11 -2.53 14.44
N PHE A 113 8.26 -3.08 14.11
CA PHE A 113 8.45 -4.52 14.16
C PHE A 113 9.72 -4.87 14.94
N ILE A 114 9.71 -6.04 15.58
CA ILE A 114 10.86 -6.65 16.22
C ILE A 114 10.84 -8.15 15.93
N THR A 115 12.02 -8.72 15.74
CA THR A 115 12.21 -10.17 15.64
C THR A 115 13.18 -10.62 16.72
N ASP A 116 12.93 -11.79 17.30
CA ASP A 116 13.87 -12.44 18.21
C ASP A 116 14.70 -13.51 17.48
N ASN A 117 15.74 -13.99 18.15
CA ASN A 117 16.63 -15.04 17.62
C ASN A 117 15.94 -16.41 17.46
N ARG A 118 14.67 -16.55 17.88
CA ARG A 118 13.87 -17.78 17.77
C ARG A 118 12.84 -17.68 16.64
N GLY A 119 12.98 -16.69 15.76
CA GLY A 119 12.09 -16.47 14.62
C GLY A 119 10.69 -15.98 15.02
N THR A 120 10.49 -15.48 16.24
CA THR A 120 9.23 -14.83 16.59
C THR A 120 9.27 -13.36 16.22
N MET A 121 8.25 -12.92 15.49
CA MET A 121 8.03 -11.54 15.09
C MET A 121 6.88 -10.94 15.89
N VAL A 122 7.06 -9.71 16.35
CA VAL A 122 6.00 -8.86 16.89
C VAL A 122 5.87 -7.66 15.95
N LEU A 123 4.66 -7.45 15.46
CA LEU A 123 4.31 -6.38 14.53
C LEU A 123 3.23 -5.50 15.18
N THR A 124 3.58 -4.28 15.54
CA THR A 124 2.67 -3.30 16.14
C THR A 124 2.30 -2.27 15.10
N LEU A 125 1.00 -2.09 14.89
CA LEU A 125 0.42 -1.08 14.00
C LEU A 125 -0.25 0.00 14.83
N LYS A 126 -0.23 1.21 14.28
CA LYS A 126 -1.04 2.33 14.71
C LYS A 126 -1.59 3.05 13.49
N SER A 127 -2.81 3.55 13.60
CA SER A 127 -3.38 4.50 12.65
C SER A 127 -3.46 5.86 13.30
N ILE A 128 -3.06 6.87 12.54
CA ILE A 128 -3.13 8.26 12.92
C ILE A 128 -4.11 8.93 11.96
N ASP A 129 -5.13 9.58 12.50
CA ASP A 129 -6.02 10.41 11.72
C ASP A 129 -5.27 11.68 11.29
N SER A 130 -5.10 11.91 9.98
CA SER A 130 -4.29 13.01 9.47
C SER A 130 -4.95 14.39 9.64
N GLU A 131 -6.25 14.46 9.94
CA GLU A 131 -6.95 15.71 10.18
C GLU A 131 -6.67 16.18 11.61
N THR A 132 -6.74 15.27 12.58
CA THR A 132 -6.66 15.56 14.02
C THR A 132 -5.28 15.31 14.62
N GLY A 133 -4.48 14.44 14.01
CA GLY A 133 -3.22 13.94 14.56
C GLY A 133 -3.37 12.96 15.71
N ILE A 134 -4.57 12.44 15.95
CA ILE A 134 -4.84 11.50 17.03
C ILE A 134 -4.54 10.07 16.55
N VAL A 135 -3.87 9.28 17.40
CA VAL A 135 -3.78 7.83 17.23
C VAL A 135 -5.17 7.24 17.51
N GLU A 136 -5.92 6.96 16.45
CA GLU A 136 -7.31 6.50 16.56
C GLU A 136 -7.41 5.00 16.86
N TRP A 137 -6.36 4.24 16.56
CA TRP A 137 -6.33 2.80 16.72
C TRP A 137 -4.91 2.26 16.78
N SER A 138 -4.70 1.18 17.53
CA SER A 138 -3.47 0.41 17.53
C SER A 138 -3.76 -1.08 17.76
N HIS A 139 -2.91 -1.93 17.19
CA HIS A 139 -2.98 -3.37 17.34
C HIS A 139 -1.59 -3.99 17.29
N THR A 140 -1.39 -5.08 18.02
CA THR A 140 -0.13 -5.83 17.99
C THR A 140 -0.41 -7.28 17.61
N GLY A 141 0.14 -7.68 16.47
CA GLY A 141 0.19 -9.08 16.05
C GLY A 141 1.50 -9.73 16.50
N ARG A 142 1.43 -11.03 16.84
CA ARG A 142 2.60 -11.84 17.17
C ARG A 142 2.53 -13.15 16.41
N GLY A 143 3.61 -13.50 15.74
CA GLY A 143 3.68 -14.71 14.91
C GLY A 143 5.10 -15.21 14.73
N LYS A 144 5.24 -16.29 13.95
CA LYS A 144 6.54 -16.77 13.48
C LYS A 144 6.90 -16.11 12.15
N THR A 145 8.18 -15.87 11.91
CA THR A 145 8.66 -15.37 10.61
C THR A 145 8.37 -16.34 9.47
N GLU A 146 8.29 -17.65 9.75
CA GLU A 146 7.84 -18.64 8.74
C GLU A 146 6.37 -18.42 8.32
N SER A 147 5.53 -17.96 9.25
CA SER A 147 4.11 -17.61 9.01
C SER A 147 3.92 -16.11 8.74
N PHE A 148 4.92 -15.43 8.17
CA PHE A 148 4.89 -13.98 7.98
C PHE A 148 3.63 -13.48 7.28
N PHE A 149 3.19 -14.14 6.19
CA PHE A 149 2.00 -13.71 5.45
C PHE A 149 0.69 -13.91 6.22
N GLU A 150 0.61 -14.94 7.07
CA GLU A 150 -0.53 -15.11 7.97
C GLU A 150 -0.59 -13.96 8.98
N LEU A 151 0.56 -13.57 9.55
CA LEU A 151 0.66 -12.43 10.45
C LEU A 151 0.24 -11.11 9.77
N VAL A 152 0.71 -10.85 8.55
CA VAL A 152 0.34 -9.64 7.78
C VAL A 152 -1.16 -9.66 7.45
N SER A 153 -1.71 -10.79 7.01
CA SER A 153 -3.14 -10.93 6.70
C SER A 153 -4.02 -10.73 7.94
N GLN A 154 -3.65 -11.33 9.08
CA GLN A 154 -4.34 -11.14 10.36
C GLN A 154 -4.36 -9.67 10.78
N VAL A 155 -3.22 -9.01 10.66
CA VAL A 155 -3.07 -7.60 11.01
C VAL A 155 -3.85 -6.69 10.06
N ALA A 156 -3.88 -6.99 8.75
CA ALA A 156 -4.67 -6.26 7.76
C ALA A 156 -6.17 -6.39 8.04
N ALA A 157 -6.65 -7.59 8.38
CA ALA A 157 -8.03 -7.82 8.80
C ALA A 157 -8.38 -7.02 10.06
N ALA A 158 -7.48 -7.03 11.06
CA ALA A 158 -7.64 -6.23 12.28
C ALA A 158 -7.70 -4.72 11.97
N ALA A 159 -6.87 -4.24 11.05
CA ALA A 159 -6.88 -2.84 10.61
C ALA A 159 -8.20 -2.48 9.91
N ASN A 160 -8.72 -3.35 9.03
CA ASN A 160 -9.99 -3.10 8.35
C ASN A 160 -11.14 -2.91 9.35
N SER A 161 -11.22 -3.76 10.38
CA SER A 161 -12.22 -3.64 11.44
C SER A 161 -11.96 -2.46 12.38
N GLY A 162 -10.72 -2.29 12.83
CA GLY A 162 -10.32 -1.28 13.81
C GLY A 162 -10.49 0.15 13.32
N LEU A 163 -10.18 0.37 12.04
CA LEU A 163 -10.34 1.67 11.36
C LEU A 163 -11.76 1.89 10.83
N LYS A 164 -12.67 0.94 11.07
CA LYS A 164 -14.06 0.99 10.61
C LYS A 164 -14.15 1.22 9.10
N LEU A 165 -13.23 0.62 8.34
CA LEU A 165 -13.25 0.67 6.89
C LEU A 165 -14.46 -0.11 6.37
N PRO A 166 -14.95 0.18 5.15
CA PRO A 166 -16.02 -0.59 4.54
C PRO A 166 -15.73 -2.09 4.61
N ALA A 167 -16.77 -2.87 4.93
CA ALA A 167 -16.62 -4.31 5.13
C ALA A 167 -16.24 -5.00 3.82
N LEU A 168 -15.31 -5.96 3.92
CA LEU A 168 -14.96 -6.82 2.79
C LEU A 168 -16.15 -7.69 2.40
N THR A 169 -16.40 -7.81 1.09
CA THR A 169 -17.39 -8.76 0.60
C THR A 169 -16.91 -10.20 0.86
N PRO A 170 -17.83 -11.19 0.95
CA PRO A 170 -17.44 -12.59 1.09
C PRO A 170 -16.45 -13.05 0.01
N GLN A 171 -16.62 -12.59 -1.23
CA GLN A 171 -15.75 -12.93 -2.36
C GLN A 171 -14.33 -12.40 -2.16
N VAL A 172 -14.19 -11.13 -1.74
CA VAL A 172 -12.88 -10.53 -1.48
C VAL A 172 -12.16 -11.24 -0.33
N ARG A 173 -12.89 -11.60 0.73
CA ARG A 173 -12.32 -12.39 1.84
C ARG A 173 -11.79 -13.75 1.39
N GLN A 174 -12.58 -14.47 0.60
CA GLN A 174 -12.17 -15.78 0.06
C GLN A 174 -10.93 -15.67 -0.84
N THR A 175 -10.85 -14.65 -1.70
CA THR A 175 -9.67 -14.40 -2.53
C THR A 175 -8.44 -14.07 -1.67
N GLY A 176 -8.60 -13.27 -0.62
CA GLY A 176 -7.51 -12.94 0.32
C GLY A 176 -7.03 -14.17 1.10
N GLU A 177 -7.95 -15.02 1.55
CA GLU A 177 -7.65 -16.29 2.21
C GLU A 177 -6.88 -17.23 1.25
N ALA A 178 -7.36 -17.41 0.02
CA ALA A 178 -6.68 -18.23 -0.98
C ALA A 178 -5.27 -17.73 -1.30
N ARG A 179 -5.08 -16.42 -1.45
CA ARG A 179 -3.77 -15.79 -1.65
C ARG A 179 -2.83 -16.04 -0.46
N THR A 180 -3.36 -15.99 0.76
CA THR A 180 -2.59 -16.26 1.98
C THR A 180 -2.15 -17.73 2.02
N GLU A 181 -3.03 -18.67 1.66
CA GLU A 181 -2.71 -20.09 1.55
C GLU A 181 -1.61 -20.38 0.52
N GLU A 182 -1.67 -19.76 -0.66
CA GLU A 182 -0.62 -19.87 -1.68
C GLU A 182 0.73 -19.37 -1.17
N ARG A 183 0.71 -18.27 -0.40
CA ARG A 183 1.90 -17.62 0.16
C ARG A 183 2.54 -18.37 1.33
N LYS A 184 1.89 -19.38 1.93
CA LYS A 184 2.51 -20.22 2.98
C LYS A 184 3.80 -20.90 2.53
N LYS A 185 3.97 -21.09 1.22
CA LYS A 185 5.17 -21.68 0.61
C LYS A 185 6.31 -20.67 0.41
N ILE A 186 6.05 -19.38 0.60
CA ILE A 186 7.03 -18.32 0.39
C ILE A 186 7.84 -18.13 1.67
N PRO A 187 9.14 -18.49 1.68
CA PRO A 187 9.93 -18.38 2.90
C PRO A 187 10.22 -16.93 3.25
N PHE A 188 10.48 -16.66 4.53
CA PHE A 188 10.85 -15.33 5.01
C PHE A 188 12.06 -14.73 4.28
N GLN A 189 12.99 -15.57 3.80
CA GLN A 189 14.10 -15.12 2.96
C GLN A 189 13.62 -14.40 1.69
N ALA A 190 12.56 -14.88 1.05
CA ALA A 190 11.99 -14.24 -0.13
C ALA A 190 11.46 -12.84 0.21
N VAL A 191 10.79 -12.69 1.36
CA VAL A 191 10.32 -11.40 1.89
C VAL A 191 11.49 -10.45 2.13
N MET A 192 12.61 -10.95 2.68
CA MET A 192 13.81 -10.13 2.89
C MET A 192 14.45 -9.68 1.57
N MET A 193 14.54 -10.56 0.57
CA MET A 193 15.06 -10.21 -0.76
C MET A 193 14.16 -9.18 -1.46
N TYR A 194 12.84 -9.39 -1.42
CA TYR A 194 11.84 -8.44 -1.90
C TYR A 194 11.99 -7.07 -1.24
N SER A 195 12.10 -7.06 0.08
CA SER A 195 12.26 -5.83 0.87
C SER A 195 13.50 -5.03 0.48
N ARG A 196 14.61 -5.70 0.14
CA ARG A 196 15.82 -5.05 -0.38
C ARG A 196 15.59 -4.42 -1.75
N ALA A 197 14.88 -5.11 -2.65
CA ALA A 197 14.50 -4.58 -3.95
C ALA A 197 13.62 -3.32 -3.81
N ILE A 198 12.62 -3.36 -2.92
CA ILE A 198 11.81 -2.19 -2.56
C ILE A 198 12.69 -1.04 -2.05
N SER A 199 13.63 -1.32 -1.15
CA SER A 199 14.50 -0.29 -0.61
C SER A 199 15.38 0.35 -1.69
N ALA A 200 15.92 -0.43 -2.63
CA ALA A 200 16.68 0.10 -3.76
C ALA A 200 15.80 0.98 -4.66
N GLN A 201 14.58 0.54 -4.96
CA GLN A 201 13.61 1.28 -5.76
C GLN A 201 13.33 2.66 -5.16
N ASP A 202 12.95 2.70 -3.88
CA ASP A 202 12.59 3.93 -3.17
C ASP A 202 13.78 4.90 -3.04
N ASN A 203 15.00 4.37 -3.05
CA ASN A 203 16.23 5.18 -3.03
C ASN A 203 16.64 5.68 -4.43
N GLY A 204 15.81 5.47 -5.44
CA GLY A 204 16.06 5.89 -6.83
C GLY A 204 17.07 5.03 -7.57
N LYS A 205 17.51 3.90 -6.99
CA LYS A 205 18.48 2.99 -7.60
C LYS A 205 17.79 1.96 -8.47
N LYS A 206 17.26 2.41 -9.59
CA LYS A 206 16.34 1.65 -10.45
C LYS A 206 16.96 0.36 -11.00
N GLU A 207 18.20 0.41 -11.48
CA GLU A 207 18.90 -0.76 -12.02
C GLU A 207 19.15 -1.82 -10.94
N GLU A 208 19.62 -1.39 -9.76
CA GLU A 208 19.81 -2.25 -8.59
C GLU A 208 18.49 -2.89 -8.15
N ALA A 209 17.39 -2.12 -8.15
CA ALA A 209 16.07 -2.62 -7.81
C ALA A 209 15.60 -3.72 -8.77
N ILE A 210 15.74 -3.50 -10.09
CA ILE A 210 15.38 -4.51 -11.11
C ILE A 210 16.23 -5.77 -10.92
N GLU A 211 17.53 -5.63 -10.66
CA GLU A 211 18.40 -6.78 -10.41
C GLU A 211 17.95 -7.57 -9.17
N LEU A 212 17.70 -6.90 -8.05
CA LEU A 212 17.25 -7.53 -6.81
C LEU A 212 15.88 -8.20 -6.96
N PHE A 213 14.96 -7.60 -7.70
CA PHE A 213 13.69 -8.23 -8.04
C PHE A 213 13.88 -9.46 -8.91
N SER A 214 14.68 -9.38 -9.98
CA SER A 214 14.99 -10.52 -10.83
C SER A 214 15.60 -11.67 -10.05
N GLN A 215 16.55 -11.41 -9.14
CA GLN A 215 17.12 -12.42 -8.25
C GLN A 215 16.06 -13.05 -7.33
N THR A 216 15.16 -12.23 -6.79
CA THR A 216 14.05 -12.70 -5.94
C THR A 216 13.12 -13.63 -6.73
N ILE A 217 12.71 -13.23 -7.93
CA ILE A 217 11.79 -13.99 -8.80
C ILE A 217 12.45 -15.26 -9.31
N GLN A 218 13.73 -15.21 -9.70
CA GLN A 218 14.46 -16.39 -10.17
C GLN A 218 14.60 -17.44 -9.05
N ARG A 219 14.78 -17.00 -7.80
CA ARG A 219 14.86 -17.90 -6.64
C ARG A 219 13.49 -18.37 -6.15
N PHE A 220 12.47 -17.52 -6.24
CA PHE A 220 11.12 -17.73 -5.74
C PHE A 220 10.07 -17.35 -6.80
N PRO A 221 9.93 -18.14 -7.88
CA PRO A 221 9.11 -17.78 -9.04
C PRO A 221 7.61 -17.69 -8.72
N THR A 222 7.16 -18.32 -7.64
CA THR A 222 5.77 -18.25 -7.17
C THR A 222 5.48 -17.02 -6.32
N PHE A 223 6.46 -16.15 -6.05
CA PHE A 223 6.24 -14.94 -5.26
C PHE A 223 5.65 -13.83 -6.13
N SER A 224 4.33 -13.87 -6.34
CA SER A 224 3.60 -12.98 -7.25
C SER A 224 3.73 -11.50 -6.91
N ASP A 225 3.91 -11.13 -5.64
CA ASP A 225 4.14 -9.74 -5.22
C ASP A 225 5.45 -9.18 -5.81
N ALA A 226 6.53 -9.98 -5.82
CA ALA A 226 7.80 -9.59 -6.41
C ALA A 226 7.69 -9.40 -7.92
N VAL A 227 6.95 -10.28 -8.60
CA VAL A 227 6.68 -10.17 -10.04
C VAL A 227 5.91 -8.89 -10.34
N ALA A 228 4.78 -8.68 -9.68
CA ALA A 228 3.92 -7.52 -9.89
C ALA A 228 4.62 -6.19 -9.56
N ALA A 229 5.45 -6.16 -8.51
CA ALA A 229 6.24 -4.98 -8.17
C ALA A 229 7.29 -4.66 -9.24
N CYS A 230 8.01 -5.67 -9.74
CA CYS A 230 9.00 -5.40 -10.78
C CYS A 230 8.36 -4.99 -12.12
N GLU A 231 7.24 -5.59 -12.52
CA GLU A 231 6.57 -5.24 -13.79
C GLU A 231 6.08 -3.79 -13.84
N ARG A 232 5.84 -3.16 -12.69
CA ARG A 232 5.51 -1.72 -12.59
C ARG A 232 6.70 -0.80 -12.84
N LEU A 233 7.94 -1.30 -12.76
CA LEU A 233 9.14 -0.51 -13.04
C LEU A 233 9.35 -0.35 -14.54
N GLU A 234 9.77 0.83 -14.99
CA GLU A 234 10.19 0.97 -16.39
C GLU A 234 11.44 0.09 -16.65
N GLY A 235 11.38 -0.78 -17.65
CA GLY A 235 12.40 -1.81 -17.88
C GLY A 235 12.22 -3.09 -17.04
N GLY A 236 11.12 -3.18 -16.28
CA GLY A 236 10.70 -4.33 -15.48
C GLY A 236 10.28 -5.56 -16.27
N ALA A 237 10.09 -5.44 -17.60
CA ALA A 237 9.90 -6.58 -18.49
C ALA A 237 11.05 -7.62 -18.40
N ARG A 238 12.23 -7.18 -17.94
CA ARG A 238 13.41 -8.02 -17.68
C ARG A 238 13.30 -8.93 -16.45
N CYS A 239 12.30 -8.72 -15.60
CA CYS A 239 12.04 -9.52 -14.40
C CYS A 239 11.17 -10.75 -14.67
N ARG A 240 10.65 -10.93 -15.88
CA ARG A 240 9.79 -12.09 -16.19
C ARG A 240 10.56 -13.39 -15.97
N PRO A 241 9.94 -14.42 -15.36
CA PRO A 241 10.57 -15.72 -15.23
C PRO A 241 10.98 -16.24 -16.60
N THR A 242 12.25 -16.62 -16.76
CA THR A 242 12.72 -17.29 -17.99
C THR A 242 12.17 -18.72 -17.99
N GLY A 243 10.98 -18.93 -18.52
CA GLY A 243 10.36 -20.26 -18.64
C GLY A 243 8.86 -20.25 -18.35
N GLY A 244 8.07 -20.06 -19.42
CA GLY A 244 6.67 -20.45 -19.52
C GLY A 244 6.50 -21.24 -20.80
#